data_AF-A0A0R0DJ25-F1
#
_entry.id   AF-A0A0R0DJ25-F1
#
_cell.length_a   1.000
_cell.length_b   1.000
_cell.length_c   1.000
_cell.angle_alpha   90.00
_cell.angle_beta   90.00
_cell.angle_gamma   90.00
#
_symmetry.space_group_name_H-M   'P 1'
#
loop_
_entity.id
_entity.type
_entity.pdbx_description
1 polymer ?
#
loop_
_entity_poly.entity_id
_entity_poly.type
_entity_poly.pdbx_seq_one_letter_code
_entity_poly.pdbx_strand_id
1 'polypeptide(L)'
;MAIPAAPLPLDFARRPEATVEAARLLFFDTETTGLAGGTGTRAFMIGAADWHHDPVHGPGLRVRQLLMATLGAESAMLQTFAGWLAADTVLSSFNGRSYDAPLLKTRYRLARLPEPLSACDHIDLLHPSRRRWKGLWENCRLGTIERNVLGIVREDDLPGSQAPGAWLDYLRGGSSDLLHRVAAHNHQDVVTLALLLRQLASVPASLPNDGKP
;
A
#
# COMPACT_ATOMS: atom_id res chain seq x y z
N MET A 1 -7.22 -10.60 -10.59
CA MET A 1 -8.30 -10.37 -9.59
C MET A 1 -9.44 -9.65 -10.30
N ALA A 2 -10.71 -10.04 -10.14
CA ALA A 2 -11.82 -9.38 -10.82
C ALA A 2 -12.28 -8.11 -10.09
N ILE A 3 -12.68 -7.09 -10.85
CA ILE A 3 -13.23 -5.84 -10.32
C ILE A 3 -14.53 -6.16 -9.56
N PRO A 4 -14.70 -5.67 -8.31
CA PRO A 4 -15.97 -5.76 -7.59
C PRO A 4 -17.13 -5.17 -8.40
N ALA A 5 -18.22 -5.94 -8.54
CA ALA A 5 -19.39 -5.52 -9.33
C ALA A 5 -20.31 -4.53 -8.59
N ALA A 6 -20.12 -4.38 -7.28
CA ALA A 6 -20.87 -3.48 -6.42
C ALA A 6 -19.92 -2.66 -5.52
N PRO A 7 -20.37 -1.50 -5.02
CA PRO A 7 -19.60 -0.72 -4.06
C PRO A 7 -19.23 -1.54 -2.82
N LEU A 8 -18.00 -1.36 -2.35
CA LEU A 8 -17.46 -2.10 -1.20
C LEU A 8 -17.90 -1.42 0.10
N PRO A 9 -18.54 -2.13 1.05
CA PRO A 9 -18.91 -1.56 2.34
C PRO A 9 -17.69 -1.24 3.20
N LEU A 10 -17.77 -0.16 3.98
CA LEU A 10 -16.68 0.35 4.83
C LEU A 10 -16.97 0.26 6.34
N ASP A 11 -17.95 -0.55 6.76
CA ASP A 11 -18.29 -0.74 8.18
C ASP A 11 -17.07 -1.19 8.99
N PHE A 12 -16.23 -2.07 8.40
CA PHE A 12 -14.99 -2.54 9.02
C PHE A 12 -14.05 -1.39 9.39
N ALA A 13 -14.10 -0.26 8.68
CA ALA A 13 -13.29 0.93 8.88
C ALA A 13 -13.94 1.97 9.83
N ARG A 14 -15.00 1.59 10.58
CA ARG A 14 -15.82 2.50 11.42
C ARG A 14 -16.52 3.59 10.61
N ARG A 15 -16.98 3.25 9.42
CA ARG A 15 -17.77 4.12 8.55
C ARG A 15 -19.08 3.42 8.25
N PRO A 16 -20.02 3.40 9.21
CA PRO A 16 -21.27 2.66 9.07
C PRO A 16 -22.04 3.17 7.85
N GLU A 17 -22.63 2.25 7.09
CA GLU A 17 -23.44 2.54 5.89
C GLU A 17 -22.67 3.21 4.73
N ALA A 18 -21.39 3.51 4.91
CA ALA A 18 -20.54 4.07 3.87
C ALA A 18 -20.05 2.96 2.93
N THR A 19 -19.99 3.29 1.64
CA THR A 19 -19.42 2.42 0.61
C THR A 19 -18.38 3.16 -0.22
N VAL A 20 -17.55 2.42 -0.94
CA VAL A 20 -16.59 2.98 -1.90
C VAL A 20 -16.66 2.23 -3.22
N GLU A 21 -16.71 2.99 -4.31
CA GLU A 21 -16.60 2.43 -5.66
C GLU A 21 -15.20 1.86 -5.88
N ALA A 22 -15.11 0.66 -6.45
CA ALA A 22 -13.83 0.02 -6.74
C ALA A 22 -12.93 0.93 -7.61
N ALA A 23 -13.50 1.63 -8.59
CA ALA A 23 -12.78 2.54 -9.47
C ALA A 23 -12.13 3.75 -8.76
N ARG A 24 -12.56 4.06 -7.53
CA ARG A 24 -12.01 5.17 -6.74
C ARG A 24 -10.86 4.75 -5.84
N LEU A 25 -10.65 3.45 -5.63
CA LEU A 25 -9.61 2.95 -4.74
C LEU A 25 -8.25 2.92 -5.43
N LEU A 26 -7.25 3.52 -4.77
CA LEU A 26 -5.85 3.34 -5.11
C LEU A 26 -5.10 2.79 -3.89
N PHE A 27 -4.64 1.55 -4.01
CA PHE A 27 -3.79 0.90 -3.03
C PHE A 27 -2.35 1.36 -3.24
N PHE A 28 -1.61 1.66 -2.18
CA PHE A 28 -0.20 2.02 -2.32
C PHE A 28 0.64 1.61 -1.12
N ASP A 29 1.92 1.41 -1.40
CA ASP A 29 2.98 1.05 -0.45
C ASP A 29 4.32 1.63 -0.95
N THR A 30 5.24 1.96 -0.03
CA THR A 30 6.55 2.53 -0.40
C THR A 30 7.72 1.76 0.18
N GLU A 31 8.78 1.65 -0.63
CA GLU A 31 10.09 1.22 -0.14
C GLU A 31 10.96 2.46 0.10
N THR A 32 11.54 2.54 1.29
CA THR A 32 12.17 3.78 1.78
C THR A 32 13.62 3.56 2.17
N THR A 33 14.44 4.61 2.11
CA THR A 33 15.86 4.54 2.49
C THR A 33 16.12 4.41 4.00
N GLY A 34 15.07 4.36 4.83
CA GLY A 34 15.17 4.12 6.27
C GLY A 34 13.92 4.55 7.06
N LEU A 35 13.70 3.94 8.22
CA LEU A 35 12.49 4.12 9.04
C LEU A 35 12.49 5.38 9.94
N ALA A 36 13.60 6.10 10.03
CA ALA A 36 13.80 7.18 11.01
C ALA A 36 13.06 8.50 10.71
N GLY A 37 12.28 8.57 9.62
CA GLY A 37 11.35 9.69 9.35
C GLY A 37 11.98 11.08 9.18
N GLY A 38 13.31 11.16 9.04
CA GLY A 38 14.01 12.42 8.84
C GLY A 38 13.88 12.94 7.41
N THR A 39 14.22 14.22 7.20
CA THR A 39 14.21 14.88 5.87
C THR A 39 15.13 14.22 4.83
N GLY A 40 16.05 13.36 5.27
CA GLY A 40 16.92 12.56 4.41
C GLY A 40 16.30 11.25 3.92
N THR A 41 15.21 10.77 4.53
CA THR A 41 14.51 9.57 4.06
C THR A 41 13.80 9.87 2.74
N ARG A 42 13.94 8.96 1.77
CA ARG A 42 13.26 8.99 0.47
C ARG A 42 12.48 7.70 0.26
N ALA A 43 11.34 7.79 -0.42
CA ALA A 43 10.72 6.64 -1.04
C ALA A 43 11.47 6.40 -2.36
N PHE A 44 12.27 5.35 -2.42
CA PHE A 44 12.97 4.98 -3.65
C PHE A 44 12.11 4.10 -4.55
N MET A 45 11.03 3.53 -4.01
CA MET A 45 9.99 2.84 -4.77
C MET A 45 8.60 3.26 -4.28
N ILE A 46 7.66 3.41 -5.21
CA ILE A 46 6.23 3.54 -4.91
C ILE A 46 5.50 2.48 -5.71
N GLY A 47 4.89 1.53 -5.01
CA GLY A 47 3.93 0.59 -5.57
C GLY A 47 2.54 1.18 -5.50
N ALA A 48 1.76 1.03 -6.56
CA ALA A 48 0.34 1.35 -6.56
C ALA A 48 -0.47 0.27 -7.29
N ALA A 49 -1.67 0.02 -6.81
CA ALA A 49 -2.64 -0.84 -7.49
C ALA A 49 -4.02 -0.19 -7.56
N ASP A 50 -4.69 -0.38 -8.69
CA ASP A 50 -6.04 0.13 -8.94
C ASP A 50 -6.83 -0.83 -9.82
N TRP A 51 -8.15 -0.80 -9.68
CA TRP A 51 -9.04 -1.57 -10.54
C TRP A 51 -9.13 -0.93 -11.92
N HIS A 52 -8.86 -1.70 -12.97
CA HIS A 52 -8.69 -1.18 -14.31
C HIS A 52 -9.24 -2.13 -15.38
N HIS A 53 -9.76 -1.58 -16.47
CA HIS A 53 -10.12 -2.33 -17.67
C HIS A 53 -8.96 -2.25 -18.67
N ASP A 54 -8.19 -3.33 -18.79
CA ASP A 54 -7.13 -3.42 -19.79
C ASP A 54 -7.71 -3.86 -21.15
N PRO A 55 -7.36 -3.19 -22.26
CA PRO A 55 -7.88 -3.55 -23.58
C PRO A 55 -7.48 -4.95 -24.06
N VAL A 56 -6.38 -5.51 -23.54
CA VAL A 56 -5.83 -6.81 -23.96
C VAL A 56 -6.21 -7.90 -22.95
N HIS A 57 -6.07 -7.62 -21.66
CA HIS A 57 -6.22 -8.60 -20.60
C HIS A 57 -7.59 -8.56 -19.90
N GLY A 58 -8.44 -7.60 -20.25
CA GLY A 58 -9.78 -7.42 -19.68
C GLY A 58 -9.77 -6.73 -18.30
N PRO A 59 -10.88 -6.83 -17.54
CA PRO A 59 -10.99 -6.19 -16.22
C PRO A 59 -10.11 -6.88 -15.18
N GLY A 60 -9.32 -6.10 -14.45
CA GLY A 60 -8.46 -6.65 -13.42
C GLY A 60 -7.90 -5.62 -12.44
N LEU A 61 -7.05 -6.11 -11.53
CA LEU A 61 -6.21 -5.25 -10.70
C LEU A 61 -4.94 -4.94 -11.49
N ARG A 62 -4.71 -3.66 -11.79
CA ARG A 62 -3.46 -3.19 -12.40
C ARG A 62 -2.49 -2.84 -11.28
N VAL A 63 -1.26 -3.33 -11.37
CA VAL A 63 -0.15 -2.91 -10.50
C VAL A 63 0.82 -2.05 -11.30
N ARG A 64 1.26 -0.94 -10.71
CA ARG A 64 2.26 -0.04 -11.27
C ARG A 64 3.30 0.24 -10.21
N GLN A 65 4.57 0.23 -10.59
CA GLN A 65 5.68 0.49 -9.67
C GLN A 65 6.58 1.56 -10.27
N LEU A 66 6.89 2.58 -9.47
CA LEU A 66 7.89 3.59 -9.79
C LEU A 66 9.13 3.27 -8.99
N LEU A 67 10.30 3.30 -9.63
CA LEU A 67 11.61 3.08 -9.02
C LEU A 67 12.54 4.25 -9.35
N MET A 68 13.24 4.77 -8.34
CA MET A 68 14.27 5.78 -8.54
C MET A 68 15.54 5.12 -9.10
N ALA A 69 15.71 5.10 -10.42
CA ALA A 69 16.93 4.57 -11.04
C ALA A 69 18.17 5.47 -10.85
N THR A 70 17.97 6.72 -10.43
CA THR A 70 19.03 7.66 -10.01
C THR A 70 18.53 8.49 -8.84
N LEU A 71 19.45 9.13 -8.09
CA LEU A 71 19.06 10.06 -7.03
C LEU A 71 18.26 11.28 -7.54
N GLY A 72 18.47 11.67 -8.81
CA GLY A 72 17.77 12.78 -9.44
C GLY A 72 16.33 12.45 -9.89
N ALA A 73 15.94 11.17 -9.88
CA ALA A 73 14.66 10.72 -10.39
C ALA A 73 13.46 11.01 -9.46
N GLU A 74 13.69 11.51 -8.24
CA GLU A 74 12.65 11.70 -7.23
C GLU A 74 11.52 12.61 -7.70
N SER A 75 11.84 13.76 -8.31
CA SER A 75 10.79 14.70 -8.77
C SER A 75 9.90 14.09 -9.86
N ALA A 76 10.51 13.35 -10.79
CA ALA A 76 9.78 12.66 -11.85
C ALA A 76 8.87 11.55 -11.29
N MET A 77 9.36 10.78 -10.30
CA MET A 77 8.57 9.79 -9.58
C MET A 77 7.35 10.43 -8.90
N LEU A 78 7.56 11.52 -8.14
CA LEU A 78 6.47 12.21 -7.44
C LEU A 78 5.44 12.77 -8.43
N GLN A 79 5.86 13.42 -9.51
CA GLN A 79 4.95 13.92 -10.54
C GLN A 79 4.14 12.78 -11.20
N THR A 80 4.79 11.65 -11.46
CA THR A 80 4.12 10.48 -12.04
C THR A 80 3.09 9.90 -11.08
N PHE A 81 3.43 9.74 -9.80
CA PHE A 81 2.50 9.27 -8.78
C PHE A 81 1.32 10.22 -8.61
N ALA A 82 1.56 11.54 -8.59
CA ALA A 82 0.50 12.54 -8.54
C ALA A 82 -0.47 12.44 -9.73
N GLY A 83 0.05 12.17 -10.93
CA GLY A 83 -0.76 11.96 -12.14
C GLY A 83 -1.63 10.70 -12.11
N TRP A 84 -1.44 9.81 -11.14
CA TRP A 84 -2.31 8.64 -10.93
C TRP A 84 -3.49 8.92 -10.01
N LEU A 85 -3.49 10.07 -9.33
CA LEU A 85 -4.52 10.45 -8.37
C LEU A 85 -5.53 11.38 -9.04
N ALA A 86 -6.81 11.13 -8.78
CA ALA A 86 -7.92 12.01 -9.13
C ALA A 86 -8.47 12.69 -7.86
N ALA A 87 -9.28 13.73 -8.04
CA ALA A 87 -9.85 14.50 -6.92
C ALA A 87 -10.74 13.65 -5.99
N ASP A 88 -11.30 12.55 -6.49
CA ASP A 88 -12.19 11.66 -5.76
C ASP A 88 -11.52 10.34 -5.35
N THR A 89 -10.20 10.21 -5.55
CA THR A 89 -9.43 9.03 -5.15
C THR A 89 -9.52 8.78 -3.64
N VAL A 90 -9.70 7.51 -3.29
CA VAL A 90 -9.64 6.99 -1.93
C VAL A 90 -8.37 6.13 -1.82
N LEU A 91 -7.38 6.64 -1.10
CA LEU A 91 -6.15 5.91 -0.83
C LEU A 91 -6.43 4.74 0.12
N SER A 92 -5.77 3.62 -0.12
CA SER A 92 -5.77 2.48 0.79
C SER A 92 -4.34 1.99 1.02
N SER A 93 -3.97 1.78 2.27
CA SER A 93 -2.62 1.32 2.66
C SER A 93 -2.66 0.46 3.91
N PHE A 94 -1.54 -0.14 4.29
CA PHE A 94 -1.39 -0.80 5.59
C PHE A 94 -0.42 0.00 6.45
N ASN A 95 -0.91 0.71 7.46
CA ASN A 95 -0.13 1.66 8.27
C ASN A 95 0.37 2.91 7.53
N GLY A 96 0.18 3.00 6.21
CA GLY A 96 0.69 4.11 5.42
C GLY A 96 0.08 5.48 5.69
N ARG A 97 -1.03 5.59 6.44
CA ARG A 97 -1.50 6.91 6.91
C ARG A 97 -0.52 7.54 7.91
N SER A 98 0.19 6.71 8.66
CA SER A 98 1.14 7.15 9.69
C SER A 98 2.60 7.18 9.20
N TYR A 99 2.92 6.48 8.11
CA TYR A 99 4.29 6.30 7.63
C TYR A 99 4.48 6.81 6.20
N ASP A 100 3.91 6.13 5.20
CA ASP A 100 4.11 6.43 3.78
C ASP A 100 3.60 7.80 3.36
N ALA A 101 2.35 8.13 3.71
CA ALA A 101 1.74 9.40 3.32
C ALA A 101 2.47 10.61 3.93
N PRO A 102 2.80 10.66 5.24
CA PRO A 102 3.62 11.73 5.81
C PRO A 102 5.00 11.88 5.16
N LEU A 103 5.64 10.76 4.81
CA LEU A 103 6.91 10.78 4.09
C LEU A 103 6.74 11.43 2.72
N LEU A 104 5.80 10.95 1.90
CA LEU A 104 5.56 11.50 0.56
C LEU A 104 5.18 12.97 0.62
N LYS A 105 4.33 13.40 1.56
CA LYS A 105 4.00 14.81 1.81
C LYS A 105 5.23 15.68 2.03
N THR A 106 6.18 15.18 2.82
CA THR A 106 7.45 15.85 3.05
C THR A 106 8.29 15.91 1.77
N ARG A 107 8.32 14.84 0.97
CA ARG A 107 9.04 14.81 -0.32
C ARG A 107 8.46 15.80 -1.33
N TYR A 108 7.13 15.88 -1.48
CA TYR A 108 6.47 16.88 -2.33
C TYR A 108 6.84 18.30 -1.91
N ARG A 109 6.80 18.60 -0.61
CA ARG A 109 7.19 19.91 -0.08
C ARG A 109 8.64 20.25 -0.40
N LEU A 110 9.57 19.32 -0.18
CA LEU A 110 11.01 19.52 -0.45
C LEU A 110 11.29 19.69 -1.95
N ALA A 111 10.56 18.97 -2.81
CA ALA A 111 10.63 19.09 -4.26
C ALA A 111 9.91 20.35 -4.81
N ARG A 112 9.22 21.11 -3.95
CA ARG A 112 8.37 22.27 -4.33
C ARG A 112 7.28 21.90 -5.34
N LEU A 113 6.73 20.70 -5.21
CA LEU A 113 5.65 20.18 -6.03
C LEU A 113 4.30 20.30 -5.28
N PRO A 114 3.17 20.45 -6.00
CA PRO A 114 1.85 20.29 -5.39
C PRO A 114 1.72 18.93 -4.72
N GLU A 115 1.17 18.90 -3.50
CA GLU A 115 1.02 17.69 -2.70
C GLU A 115 -0.43 17.16 -2.81
N PRO A 116 -0.66 16.01 -3.47
CA PRO A 116 -2.01 15.56 -3.79
C PRO A 116 -2.67 14.67 -2.72
N LEU A 117 -1.91 14.08 -1.80
CA LEU A 117 -2.43 13.07 -0.86
C LEU A 117 -3.34 13.70 0.20
N SER A 118 -3.12 14.96 0.61
CA SER A 118 -3.98 15.61 1.62
C SER A 118 -5.42 15.86 1.15
N ALA A 119 -5.66 15.89 -0.16
CA ALA A 119 -7.01 16.02 -0.71
C ALA A 119 -7.75 14.68 -0.81
N CYS A 120 -7.02 13.55 -0.74
CA CYS A 120 -7.60 12.22 -0.85
C CYS A 120 -8.14 11.76 0.51
N ASP A 121 -9.26 11.03 0.48
CA ASP A 121 -9.67 10.21 1.63
C ASP A 121 -8.70 9.01 1.76
N HIS A 122 -8.58 8.45 2.96
CA HIS A 122 -7.59 7.40 3.25
C HIS A 122 -8.14 6.33 4.20
N ILE A 123 -8.22 5.11 3.69
CA ILE A 123 -8.55 3.89 4.43
C ILE A 123 -7.24 3.18 4.82
N ASP A 124 -6.88 3.23 6.10
CA ASP A 124 -5.72 2.50 6.61
C ASP A 124 -6.17 1.13 7.17
N LEU A 125 -5.74 0.05 6.51
CA LEU A 125 -6.14 -1.32 6.79
C LEU A 125 -5.50 -1.90 8.05
N LEU A 126 -4.47 -1.29 8.63
CA LEU A 126 -3.85 -1.79 9.86
C LEU A 126 -4.82 -1.73 11.05
N HIS A 127 -5.56 -0.64 11.20
CA HIS A 127 -6.48 -0.45 12.32
C HIS A 127 -7.65 -1.45 12.33
N PRO A 128 -8.39 -1.68 11.23
CA PRO A 128 -9.41 -2.73 11.18
C PRO A 128 -8.79 -4.12 11.38
N SER A 129 -7.63 -4.39 10.79
CA SER A 129 -6.93 -5.67 10.98
C SER A 129 -6.59 -5.94 12.44
N ARG A 130 -6.04 -4.95 13.15
CA ARG A 130 -5.77 -5.04 14.60
C ARG A 130 -7.05 -5.23 15.40
N ARG A 131 -8.15 -4.55 15.06
CA ARG A 131 -9.43 -4.76 15.76
C ARG A 131 -9.92 -6.18 15.62
N ARG A 132 -9.75 -6.79 14.45
CA ARG A 132 -10.26 -8.13 14.16
C ARG A 132 -9.37 -9.25 14.70
N TRP A 133 -8.04 -9.05 14.68
CA TRP A 133 -7.09 -10.16 14.87
C TRP A 133 -5.97 -9.90 15.88
N LYS A 134 -5.92 -8.75 16.56
CA LYS A 134 -4.90 -8.52 17.60
C LYS A 134 -5.03 -9.57 18.71
N GLY A 135 -3.93 -10.25 19.01
CA GLY A 135 -3.85 -11.28 20.05
C GLY A 135 -4.15 -12.71 19.56
N LEU A 136 -4.55 -12.90 18.30
CA LEU A 136 -4.75 -14.24 17.74
C LEU A 136 -3.44 -14.90 17.26
N TRP A 137 -2.47 -14.10 16.84
CA TRP A 137 -1.17 -14.55 16.29
C TRP A 137 0.00 -13.73 16.84
N GLU A 138 1.21 -14.00 16.35
CA GLU A 138 2.45 -13.40 16.84
C GLU A 138 2.47 -11.86 16.72
N ASN A 139 1.81 -11.31 15.70
CA ASN A 139 1.61 -9.87 15.51
C ASN A 139 0.54 -9.60 14.45
N CYS A 140 0.29 -8.32 14.14
CA CYS A 140 -0.58 -7.89 13.03
C CYS A 140 0.22 -7.15 11.94
N ARG A 141 1.40 -7.67 11.57
CA ARG A 141 2.13 -7.19 10.39
C ARG A 141 1.52 -7.82 9.13
N LEU A 142 1.74 -7.18 7.97
CA LEU A 142 1.13 -7.58 6.71
C LEU A 142 1.43 -9.06 6.37
N GLY A 143 2.67 -9.51 6.51
CA GLY A 143 3.04 -10.92 6.29
C GLY A 143 2.34 -11.93 7.22
N THR A 144 2.01 -11.55 8.46
CA THR A 144 1.22 -12.43 9.35
C THR A 144 -0.25 -12.47 8.92
N ILE A 145 -0.79 -11.35 8.44
CA ILE A 145 -2.15 -11.27 7.89
C ILE A 145 -2.25 -12.09 6.60
N GLU A 146 -1.29 -11.98 5.70
CA GLU A 146 -1.24 -12.79 4.48
C GLU A 146 -1.31 -14.29 4.76
N ARG A 147 -0.43 -14.79 5.63
CA ARG A 147 -0.38 -16.21 6.00
C ARG A 147 -1.69 -16.69 6.63
N ASN A 148 -2.19 -15.98 7.63
CA ASN A 148 -3.28 -16.49 8.45
C ASN A 148 -4.69 -16.09 8.00
N VAL A 149 -4.83 -15.00 7.22
CA VAL A 149 -6.12 -14.51 6.73
C VAL A 149 -6.29 -14.81 5.24
N LEU A 150 -5.25 -14.63 4.44
CA LEU A 150 -5.33 -14.76 2.98
C LEU A 150 -4.77 -16.10 2.46
N GLY A 151 -4.15 -16.90 3.33
CA GLY A 151 -3.51 -18.16 2.95
C GLY A 151 -2.29 -17.98 2.03
N ILE A 152 -1.69 -16.80 2.01
CA ILE A 152 -0.53 -16.48 1.16
C ILE A 152 0.74 -16.84 1.94
N VAL A 153 1.56 -17.73 1.36
CA VAL A 153 2.87 -18.10 1.89
C VAL A 153 3.94 -17.43 1.04
N ARG A 154 4.81 -16.64 1.67
CA ARG A 154 5.97 -16.03 1.01
C ARG A 154 7.13 -17.03 0.99
N GLU A 155 7.55 -17.45 -0.18
CA GLU A 155 8.85 -18.11 -0.39
C GLU A 155 9.90 -17.01 -0.55
N ASP A 156 10.95 -17.02 0.26
CA ASP A 156 12.11 -16.09 0.21
C ASP A 156 11.83 -14.59 0.45
N ASP A 157 11.49 -14.24 1.69
CA ASP A 157 11.51 -12.84 2.11
C ASP A 157 12.95 -12.31 2.27
N LEU A 158 13.39 -11.47 1.34
CA LEU A 158 14.35 -10.41 1.65
C LEU A 158 13.81 -9.60 2.85
N PRO A 159 14.53 -9.52 3.98
CA PRO A 159 14.10 -8.67 5.08
C PRO A 159 13.98 -7.22 4.59
N GLY A 160 12.87 -6.53 4.89
CA GLY A 160 12.66 -5.14 4.46
C GLY A 160 13.79 -4.17 4.88
N SER A 161 14.56 -4.51 5.92
CA SER A 161 15.77 -3.78 6.30
C SER A 161 16.91 -3.81 5.26
N GLN A 162 16.88 -4.76 4.33
CA GLN A 162 17.87 -4.91 3.26
C GLN A 162 17.48 -4.16 1.97
N ALA A 163 16.21 -3.74 1.84
CA ALA A 163 15.72 -3.04 0.65
C ALA A 163 16.51 -1.74 0.32
N PRO A 164 16.86 -0.88 1.31
CA PRO A 164 17.72 0.28 1.05
C PRO A 164 19.10 -0.09 0.51
N GLY A 165 19.70 -1.17 1.02
CA GLY A 165 21.01 -1.65 0.60
C GLY A 165 20.97 -2.14 -0.85
N ALA A 166 19.98 -2.96 -1.19
CA ALA A 166 19.76 -3.44 -2.55
C ALA A 166 19.62 -2.30 -3.57
N TRP A 167 18.89 -1.24 -3.22
CA TRP A 167 18.77 -0.06 -4.06
C TRP A 167 20.09 0.72 -4.20
N LEU A 168 20.81 0.95 -3.09
CA LEU A 168 22.10 1.65 -3.12
C LEU A 168 23.15 0.90 -3.94
N ASP A 169 23.19 -0.42 -3.84
CA ASP A 169 24.11 -1.25 -4.61
C ASP A 169 23.77 -1.22 -6.11
N TYR A 170 22.49 -1.23 -6.46
CA TYR A 170 22.04 -1.01 -7.85
C TYR A 170 22.50 0.35 -8.39
N LEU A 171 22.35 1.45 -7.63
CA LEU A 171 22.81 2.78 -8.05
C LEU A 171 24.32 2.86 -8.28
N ARG A 172 25.10 2.00 -7.61
CA ARG A 172 26.56 1.91 -7.76
C ARG A 172 26.98 1.03 -8.94
N GLY A 173 26.02 0.50 -9.73
CA GLY A 173 26.28 -0.40 -10.85
C GLY A 173 26.34 -1.87 -10.46
N GLY A 174 25.87 -2.24 -9.26
CA GLY A 174 25.73 -3.63 -8.84
C GLY A 174 24.58 -4.36 -9.53
N SER A 175 24.46 -5.67 -9.27
CA SER A 175 23.38 -6.49 -9.83
C SER A 175 21.99 -5.98 -9.40
N SER A 176 21.02 -6.06 -10.31
CA SER A 176 19.62 -5.77 -10.04
C SER A 176 18.87 -6.91 -9.35
N ASP A 177 19.46 -8.07 -9.10
CA ASP A 177 18.74 -9.25 -8.62
C ASP A 177 18.03 -9.02 -7.28
N LEU A 178 18.72 -8.39 -6.32
CA LEU A 178 18.12 -8.03 -5.03
C LEU A 178 17.03 -6.96 -5.20
N LEU A 179 17.21 -6.03 -6.13
CA LEU A 179 16.23 -4.99 -6.40
C LEU A 179 14.95 -5.56 -7.05
N HIS A 180 15.07 -6.60 -7.89
CA HIS A 180 13.92 -7.34 -8.41
C HIS A 180 13.13 -8.02 -7.28
N ARG A 181 13.81 -8.55 -6.25
CA ARG A 181 13.13 -9.11 -5.07
C ARG A 181 12.39 -8.04 -4.29
N VAL A 182 12.99 -6.87 -4.08
CA VAL A 182 12.30 -5.71 -3.48
C VAL A 182 11.08 -5.32 -4.31
N ALA A 183 11.20 -5.25 -5.63
CA ALA A 183 10.06 -4.96 -6.50
C ALA A 183 8.97 -6.03 -6.40
N ALA A 184 9.33 -7.32 -6.35
CA ALA A 184 8.38 -8.41 -6.19
C ALA A 184 7.63 -8.34 -4.85
N HIS A 185 8.33 -7.96 -3.77
CA HIS A 185 7.74 -7.72 -2.46
C HIS A 185 6.74 -6.58 -2.47
N ASN A 186 7.15 -5.40 -2.92
CA ASN A 186 6.27 -4.24 -3.01
C ASN A 186 5.06 -4.50 -3.94
N HIS A 187 5.24 -5.26 -5.02
CA HIS A 187 4.14 -5.72 -5.87
C HIS A 187 3.16 -6.59 -5.08
N GLN A 188 3.67 -7.59 -4.36
CA GLN A 188 2.84 -8.46 -3.53
C GLN A 188 2.10 -7.65 -2.45
N ASP A 189 2.76 -6.69 -1.80
CA ASP A 189 2.16 -5.86 -0.76
C ASP A 189 0.93 -5.10 -1.29
N VAL A 190 1.04 -4.40 -2.42
CA VAL A 190 -0.11 -3.67 -2.98
C VAL A 190 -1.25 -4.58 -3.47
N VAL A 191 -0.92 -5.80 -3.94
CA VAL A 191 -1.93 -6.83 -4.24
C VAL A 191 -2.61 -7.31 -2.96
N THR A 192 -1.85 -7.55 -1.91
CA THR A 192 -2.34 -7.96 -0.59
C THR A 192 -3.28 -6.91 -0.01
N LEU A 193 -2.99 -5.60 -0.18
CA LEU A 193 -3.90 -4.54 0.26
C LEU A 193 -5.30 -4.67 -0.39
N ALA A 194 -5.36 -4.94 -1.69
CA ALA A 194 -6.61 -5.12 -2.41
C ALA A 194 -7.38 -6.36 -1.95
N LEU A 195 -6.68 -7.49 -1.74
CA LEU A 195 -7.27 -8.72 -1.20
C LEU A 195 -7.80 -8.50 0.22
N LEU A 196 -7.01 -7.88 1.08
CA LEU A 196 -7.34 -7.65 2.48
C LEU A 196 -8.54 -6.71 2.62
N LEU A 197 -8.60 -5.63 1.83
CA LEU A 197 -9.76 -4.73 1.83
C LEU A 197 -11.03 -5.51 1.47
N ARG A 198 -10.99 -6.34 0.42
CA ARG A 198 -12.14 -7.17 0.04
C ARG A 198 -12.54 -8.15 1.14
N GLN A 199 -11.57 -8.80 1.78
CA GLN A 199 -11.82 -9.74 2.88
C GLN A 199 -12.47 -9.05 4.08
N LEU A 200 -12.01 -7.85 4.43
CA LEU A 200 -12.59 -7.04 5.49
C LEU A 200 -13.99 -6.54 5.13
N ALA A 201 -14.25 -6.24 3.87
CA ALA A 201 -15.56 -5.80 3.38
C ALA A 201 -16.58 -6.95 3.30
N SER A 202 -16.15 -8.19 3.05
CA SER A 202 -17.07 -9.34 2.94
C SER A 202 -17.50 -9.93 4.28
N VAL A 203 -16.76 -9.66 5.36
CA VAL A 203 -17.06 -10.18 6.69
C VAL A 203 -17.66 -9.04 7.51
N PRO A 204 -18.94 -9.13 7.93
CA PRO A 204 -19.52 -8.14 8.83
C PRO A 204 -18.63 -7.99 10.06
N ALA A 205 -18.42 -6.75 10.52
CA ALA A 205 -17.78 -6.53 11.80
C ALA A 205 -18.56 -7.31 12.85
N SER A 206 -17.93 -8.31 13.49
CA SER A 206 -18.54 -9.01 14.60
C SER A 206 -19.00 -7.95 15.59
N LEU A 207 -20.29 -7.96 15.97
CA LEU A 207 -20.77 -7.12 17.07
C LEU A 207 -19.85 -7.33 18.28
N PRO A 208 -19.54 -6.28 19.06
CA PRO A 208 -18.86 -6.46 20.33
C PRO A 208 -19.58 -7.57 21.09
N ASN A 209 -18.84 -8.59 21.49
CA ASN A 209 -19.35 -9.54 22.46
C ASN A 209 -19.69 -8.69 23.69
N ASP A 210 -20.97 -8.57 24.02
CA ASP A 210 -21.46 -7.99 25.27
C ASP A 210 -21.01 -8.93 26.40
N GLY A 211 -19.70 -8.91 26.66
CA GLY A 211 -19.06 -9.55 27.78
C GLY A 211 -19.44 -8.75 29.03
N LYS A 212 -20.61 -9.07 29.57
CA LYS A 212 -20.85 -9.08 31.01
C LYS A 212 -21.26 -10.50 31.42
N PRO A 213 -20.95 -10.93 32.65
CA PRO A 213 -20.47 -10.14 33.79
C PRO A 213 -18.96 -10.14 33.99
#